data_AF-A0A226X5N4-F1
#
_entry.id   AF-A0A226X5N4-F1
#
_cell.length_a   1.000
_cell.length_b   1.000
_cell.length_c   1.000
_cell.angle_alpha   90.00
_cell.angle_beta   90.00
_cell.angle_gamma   90.00
#
_symmetry.space_group_name_H-M   'P 1'
#
loop_
_entity.id
_entity.type
_entity.pdbx_description
1 polymer ?
#
loop_
_entity_poly.entity_id
_entity_poly.type
_entity_poly.pdbx_seq_one_letter_code
_entity_poly.pdbx_strand_id
1 'polypeptide(L)'
;MVGSFRQPLTAGKRQVFFTFRKDISAAPTVRTRGEKGAYLVSTREATLLDLMRHLPKVGGLESVARVARDFGPHLKQSEFVRALDAMGQVAVAQRTGFLLSELKFEEMATVVEKWLSPRTRTTRLLAEPVPETMANMTKPRWGITYCMRDINEIQEAQ
;
A
#
# COMPACT_ATOMS: atom_id res chain seq x y z
N MET A 1 -6.76 21.59 6.39
CA MET A 1 -5.89 20.53 5.83
C MET A 1 -4.89 21.20 4.89
N VAL A 2 -3.60 20.86 4.94
CA VAL A 2 -2.59 21.53 4.08
C VAL A 2 -2.69 20.96 2.67
N GLY A 3 -3.31 21.70 1.75
CA GLY A 3 -3.57 21.27 0.36
C GLY A 3 -2.46 21.60 -0.63
N SER A 4 -1.27 21.96 -0.16
CA SER A 4 -0.16 22.40 -1.02
C SER A 4 1.10 21.54 -0.84
N PHE A 5 1.83 21.42 -1.95
CA PHE A 5 3.14 20.79 -1.99
C PHE A 5 4.10 21.49 -1.03
N ARG A 6 4.83 20.71 -0.24
CA ARG A 6 5.89 21.22 0.64
C ARG A 6 7.24 20.90 0.01
N GLN A 7 8.13 21.89 0.02
CA GLN A 7 9.51 21.69 -0.45
C GLN A 7 10.21 20.63 0.42
N PRO A 8 11.07 19.79 -0.17
CA PRO A 8 11.88 18.86 0.61
C PRO A 8 12.69 19.59 1.69
N LEU A 9 12.79 18.99 2.87
CA LEU A 9 13.58 19.53 3.98
C LEU A 9 14.91 18.79 4.07
N THR A 10 16.02 19.53 4.12
CA THR A 10 17.36 18.94 4.27
C THR A 10 17.78 18.98 5.73
N ALA A 11 18.15 17.81 6.27
CA ALA A 11 18.69 17.64 7.62
C ALA A 11 20.05 16.95 7.53
N GLY A 12 21.13 17.75 7.44
CA GLY A 12 22.48 17.25 7.22
C GLY A 12 22.59 16.51 5.89
N LYS A 13 22.99 15.23 5.92
CA LYS A 13 23.09 14.36 4.73
C LYS A 13 21.77 13.70 4.32
N ARG A 14 20.67 13.96 5.03
CA ARG A 14 19.36 13.35 4.80
C ARG A 14 18.39 14.37 4.23
N GLN A 15 17.47 13.90 3.39
CA GLN A 15 16.41 14.72 2.83
C GLN A 15 15.05 14.11 3.17
N VAL A 16 14.13 14.95 3.60
CA VAL A 16 12.73 14.59 3.89
C VAL A 16 11.89 15.09 2.74
N PHE A 17 11.27 14.16 2.01
CA PHE A 17 10.33 14.48 0.94
C PHE A 17 8.90 14.45 1.46
N PHE A 18 8.11 15.45 1.08
CA PHE A 18 6.70 15.51 1.42
C PHE A 18 5.85 15.05 0.24
N THR A 19 4.96 14.10 0.49
CA THR A 19 3.94 13.67 -0.47
C THR A 19 2.57 13.98 0.10
N PHE A 20 1.64 14.43 -0.74
CA PHE A 20 0.27 14.69 -0.35
C PHE A 20 -0.69 14.07 -1.35
N ARG A 21 -1.89 13.77 -0.87
CA ARG A 21 -3.01 13.29 -1.66
C ARG A 21 -3.98 14.46 -1.90
N LYS A 22 -4.37 14.69 -3.16
CA LYS A 22 -5.26 15.81 -3.52
C LYS A 22 -6.66 15.67 -2.91
N ASP A 23 -7.17 14.46 -2.86
CA ASP A 23 -8.49 14.07 -2.38
C ASP A 23 -8.44 13.52 -0.95
N ILE A 24 -7.52 14.04 -0.12
CA ILE A 24 -7.28 13.57 1.24
C ILE A 24 -8.53 13.60 2.14
N SER A 25 -9.51 14.47 1.85
CA SER A 25 -10.80 14.50 2.56
C SER A 25 -11.66 13.27 2.34
N ALA A 26 -11.44 12.50 1.26
CA ALA A 26 -12.12 11.25 1.00
C ALA A 26 -11.45 10.05 1.67
N ALA A 27 -10.24 10.20 2.23
CA ALA A 27 -9.56 9.13 2.93
C ALA A 27 -10.32 8.76 4.21
N PRO A 28 -10.60 7.47 4.47
CA PRO A 28 -11.22 7.09 5.73
C PRO A 28 -10.24 7.35 6.88
N THR A 29 -10.76 7.92 7.97
CA THR A 29 -9.99 8.30 9.15
C THR A 29 -10.54 7.69 10.42
N VAL A 30 -9.67 7.46 11.40
CA VAL A 30 -10.04 7.14 12.79
C VAL A 30 -9.68 8.31 13.70
N ARG A 31 -10.49 8.49 14.75
CA ARG A 31 -10.23 9.48 15.79
C ARG A 31 -9.29 8.87 16.83
N THR A 32 -8.14 9.51 17.01
CA THR A 32 -7.12 9.14 17.99
C THR A 32 -6.97 10.25 19.01
N ARG A 33 -6.62 9.92 20.25
CA ARG A 33 -6.32 10.91 21.30
C ARG A 33 -4.85 10.79 21.66
N GLY A 34 -4.13 11.90 21.55
CA GLY A 34 -2.78 12.04 22.12
C GLY A 34 -2.79 12.96 23.33
N GLU A 35 -1.60 13.23 23.87
CA GLU A 35 -1.41 14.08 25.05
C GLU A 35 -2.04 15.46 24.92
N LYS A 36 -1.96 16.06 23.73
CA LYS A 36 -2.44 17.42 23.44
C LYS A 36 -3.89 17.47 22.91
N GLY A 37 -4.61 16.35 22.90
CA GLY A 37 -6.00 16.29 22.47
C GLY A 37 -6.27 15.26 21.37
N ALA A 38 -7.51 15.29 20.86
CA ALA A 38 -7.97 14.36 19.83
C ALA A 38 -7.69 14.90 18.42
N TYR A 39 -7.25 14.02 17.52
CA TYR A 39 -6.99 14.30 16.12
C TYR A 39 -7.44 13.13 15.24
N LEU A 40 -7.60 13.40 13.95
CA LEU A 40 -7.94 12.39 12.95
C LEU A 40 -6.68 11.91 12.24
N VAL A 41 -6.55 10.60 12.08
CA VAL A 41 -5.50 9.96 11.28
C VAL A 41 -6.13 9.00 10.29
N SER A 42 -5.48 8.75 9.17
CA SER A 42 -5.90 7.72 8.21
C SER A 42 -6.06 6.36 8.90
N THR A 43 -7.01 5.55 8.43
CA THR A 43 -7.09 4.16 8.89
C THR A 43 -5.85 3.37 8.44
N ARG A 44 -5.63 2.18 9.02
CA ARG A 44 -4.51 1.31 8.65
C ARG A 44 -4.59 0.89 7.19
N GLU A 45 -5.79 0.61 6.72
CA GLU A 45 -6.10 0.18 5.36
C GLU A 45 -5.81 1.30 4.36
N ALA A 46 -6.27 2.52 4.65
CA ALA A 46 -5.95 3.68 3.81
C ALA A 46 -4.45 3.96 3.78
N THR A 47 -3.80 3.88 4.94
CA THR A 47 -2.33 4.05 5.05
C THR A 47 -1.59 3.00 4.24
N LEU A 48 -1.99 1.72 4.30
CA LEU A 48 -1.36 0.63 3.55
C LEU A 48 -1.50 0.84 2.03
N LEU A 49 -2.68 1.29 1.57
CA LEU A 49 -2.88 1.63 0.16
C LEU A 49 -2.04 2.84 -0.27
N ASP A 50 -1.91 3.86 0.57
CA ASP A 50 -1.06 5.03 0.30
C ASP A 50 0.42 4.65 0.21
N LEU A 51 0.90 3.76 1.10
CA LEU A 51 2.27 3.22 1.04
C LEU A 51 2.51 2.44 -0.26
N MET A 52 1.57 1.59 -0.64
CA MET A 52 1.66 0.83 -1.90
C MET A 52 1.61 1.75 -3.13
N ARG A 53 0.80 2.82 -3.11
CA ARG A 53 0.75 3.84 -4.15
C ARG A 53 2.08 4.57 -4.31
N HIS A 54 2.80 4.76 -3.21
CA HIS A 54 4.07 5.49 -3.16
C HIS A 54 5.29 4.58 -2.97
N LEU A 55 5.18 3.31 -3.39
CA LEU A 55 6.20 2.28 -3.20
C LEU A 55 7.65 2.75 -3.44
N PRO A 56 7.99 3.42 -4.57
CA PRO A 56 9.38 3.84 -4.83
C PRO A 56 9.89 4.95 -3.90
N LYS A 57 9.00 5.64 -3.19
CA LYS A 57 9.32 6.76 -2.29
C LYS A 57 9.39 6.36 -0.82
N VAL A 58 8.92 5.16 -0.47
CA VAL A 58 8.79 4.72 0.93
C VAL A 58 9.72 3.56 1.28
N GLY A 59 10.80 3.37 0.53
CA GLY A 59 11.78 2.31 0.77
C GLY A 59 11.44 0.97 0.10
N GLY A 60 10.55 0.97 -0.91
CA GLY A 60 10.26 -0.22 -1.70
C GLY A 60 9.38 -1.24 -1.00
N LEU A 61 9.38 -2.46 -1.54
CA LEU A 61 8.46 -3.53 -1.15
C LEU A 61 8.74 -4.06 0.26
N GLU A 62 10.01 -4.18 0.64
CA GLU A 62 10.43 -4.59 1.99
C GLU A 62 9.80 -3.70 3.07
N SER A 63 9.93 -2.37 2.94
CA SER A 63 9.40 -1.43 3.93
C SER A 63 7.88 -1.49 4.03
N VAL A 64 7.18 -1.68 2.90
CA VAL A 64 5.72 -1.81 2.90
C VAL A 64 5.29 -3.16 3.49
N ALA A 65 6.02 -4.24 3.21
CA ALA A 65 5.76 -5.56 3.77
C ALA A 65 5.93 -5.60 5.30
N ARG A 66 6.94 -4.88 5.84
CA ARG A 66 7.12 -4.70 7.30
C ARG A 66 5.87 -4.07 7.93
N VAL A 67 5.44 -2.90 7.42
CA VAL A 67 4.24 -2.22 7.93
C VAL A 67 2.98 -3.08 7.76
N ALA A 68 2.87 -3.80 6.64
CA ALA A 68 1.73 -4.69 6.40
C ALA A 68 1.65 -5.86 7.39
N ARG A 69 2.79 -6.41 7.84
CA ARG A 69 2.80 -7.43 8.92
C ARG A 69 2.28 -6.86 10.23
N ASP A 70 2.73 -5.67 10.61
CA ASP A 70 2.29 -5.02 11.85
C ASP A 70 0.80 -4.65 11.79
N PHE A 71 0.34 -4.21 10.63
CA PHE A 71 -1.05 -3.78 10.46
C PHE A 71 -2.01 -4.96 10.29
N GLY A 72 -1.57 -6.05 9.65
CA GLY A 72 -2.38 -7.18 9.22
C GLY A 72 -3.37 -7.70 10.28
N PRO A 73 -2.93 -8.02 11.50
CA PRO A 73 -3.81 -8.50 12.59
C PRO A 73 -4.89 -7.49 13.03
N HIS A 74 -4.77 -6.23 12.62
CA HIS A 74 -5.64 -5.12 13.04
C HIS A 74 -6.41 -4.49 11.88
N LEU A 75 -6.29 -5.03 10.67
CA LEU A 75 -7.07 -4.61 9.52
C LEU A 75 -8.53 -5.03 9.70
N LYS A 76 -9.45 -4.18 9.27
CA LYS A 76 -10.90 -4.42 9.31
C LYS A 76 -11.46 -4.47 7.91
N GLN A 77 -12.19 -5.52 7.57
CA GLN A 77 -12.77 -5.71 6.24
C GLN A 77 -13.56 -4.47 5.76
N SER A 78 -14.42 -3.91 6.61
CA SER A 78 -15.26 -2.76 6.25
C SER A 78 -14.44 -1.50 5.97
N GLU A 79 -13.40 -1.25 6.77
CA GLU A 79 -12.50 -0.11 6.55
C GLU A 79 -11.65 -0.32 5.30
N PHE A 80 -11.33 -1.57 4.97
CA PHE A 80 -10.57 -1.88 3.77
C PHE A 80 -11.37 -1.62 2.50
N VAL A 81 -12.63 -2.06 2.46
CA VAL A 81 -13.53 -1.73 1.36
C VAL A 81 -13.67 -0.22 1.20
N ARG A 82 -13.91 0.51 2.30
CA ARG A 82 -13.99 1.99 2.28
C ARG A 82 -12.71 2.63 1.76
N ALA A 83 -11.54 2.12 2.15
CA ALA A 83 -10.26 2.63 1.70
C ALA A 83 -10.02 2.35 0.20
N LEU A 84 -10.39 1.17 -0.28
CA LEU A 84 -10.32 0.80 -1.70
C LEU A 84 -11.26 1.66 -2.55
N ASP A 85 -12.50 1.86 -2.11
CA ASP A 85 -13.47 2.72 -2.79
C ASP A 85 -13.00 4.17 -2.84
N ALA A 86 -12.47 4.69 -1.73
CA ALA A 86 -11.92 6.04 -1.68
C ALA A 86 -10.67 6.21 -2.57
N MET A 87 -9.85 5.17 -2.73
CA MET A 87 -8.63 5.22 -3.54
C MET A 87 -8.93 5.06 -5.04
N GLY A 88 -9.88 4.17 -5.39
CA GLY A 88 -10.33 3.92 -6.76
C GLY A 88 -9.26 3.38 -7.73
N GLN A 89 -8.06 3.02 -7.25
CA GLN A 89 -6.94 2.61 -8.10
C GLN A 89 -6.79 1.09 -8.15
N VAL A 90 -7.19 0.50 -9.28
CA VAL A 90 -7.10 -0.94 -9.54
C VAL A 90 -5.67 -1.47 -9.39
N ALA A 91 -4.67 -0.77 -9.95
CA ALA A 91 -3.28 -1.21 -9.88
C ALA A 91 -2.73 -1.28 -8.44
N VAL A 92 -3.12 -0.32 -7.58
CA VAL A 92 -2.74 -0.34 -6.16
C VAL A 92 -3.41 -1.51 -5.45
N ALA A 93 -4.72 -1.72 -5.70
CA ALA A 93 -5.44 -2.86 -5.14
C ALA A 93 -4.85 -4.21 -5.57
N GLN A 94 -4.46 -4.38 -6.84
CA GLN A 94 -3.80 -5.60 -7.33
C GLN A 94 -2.50 -5.90 -6.56
N ARG A 95 -1.63 -4.90 -6.39
CA ARG A 95 -0.36 -5.04 -5.64
C ARG A 95 -0.60 -5.32 -4.16
N THR A 96 -1.56 -4.63 -3.55
CA THR A 96 -1.91 -4.85 -2.14
C THR A 96 -2.51 -6.24 -1.91
N GLY A 97 -3.39 -6.72 -2.79
CA GLY A 97 -3.94 -8.07 -2.72
C GLY A 97 -2.85 -9.14 -2.83
N PHE A 98 -1.92 -8.96 -3.77
CA PHE A 98 -0.73 -9.82 -3.88
C PHE A 98 0.07 -9.84 -2.58
N LEU A 99 0.44 -8.67 -2.04
CA LEU A 99 1.21 -8.56 -0.81
C LEU A 99 0.53 -9.27 0.37
N LEU A 100 -0.78 -9.07 0.55
CA LEU A 100 -1.53 -9.68 1.65
C LEU A 100 -1.59 -11.21 1.53
N SER A 101 -1.73 -11.75 0.32
CA SER A 101 -1.63 -13.20 0.09
C SER A 101 -0.26 -13.75 0.45
N GLU A 102 0.83 -13.07 0.05
CA GLU A 102 2.19 -13.53 0.40
C GLU A 102 2.46 -13.48 1.91
N LEU A 103 1.87 -12.49 2.60
CA LEU A 103 1.94 -12.35 4.05
C LEU A 103 0.90 -13.21 4.80
N LYS A 104 0.15 -14.08 4.11
CA LYS A 104 -0.87 -14.99 4.68
C LYS A 104 -2.05 -14.29 5.35
N PHE A 105 -2.33 -13.02 5.04
CA PHE A 105 -3.53 -12.30 5.45
C PHE A 105 -4.69 -12.56 4.48
N GLU A 106 -5.06 -13.83 4.33
CA GLU A 106 -5.96 -14.31 3.28
C GLU A 106 -7.38 -13.74 3.37
N GLU A 107 -7.86 -13.44 4.57
CA GLU A 107 -9.15 -12.78 4.79
C GLU A 107 -9.18 -11.40 4.13
N MET A 108 -8.13 -10.60 4.33
CA MET A 108 -8.02 -9.27 3.74
C MET A 108 -7.71 -9.34 2.24
N ALA A 109 -6.92 -10.33 1.81
CA ALA A 109 -6.71 -10.59 0.39
C ALA A 109 -8.06 -10.88 -0.31
N THR A 110 -8.90 -11.73 0.28
CA THR A 110 -10.23 -12.05 -0.25
C THR A 110 -11.12 -10.81 -0.37
N VAL A 111 -11.04 -9.86 0.56
CA VAL A 111 -11.76 -8.57 0.45
C VAL A 111 -11.30 -7.79 -0.78
N VAL A 112 -9.99 -7.70 -1.01
CA VAL A 112 -9.42 -7.01 -2.18
C VAL A 112 -9.83 -7.72 -3.47
N GLU A 113 -9.80 -9.06 -3.50
CA GLU A 113 -10.23 -9.86 -4.65
C GLU A 113 -11.70 -9.62 -5.02
N LYS A 114 -12.59 -9.64 -4.02
CA LYS A 114 -14.01 -9.33 -4.22
C LYS A 114 -14.21 -7.91 -4.76
N TRP A 115 -13.45 -6.95 -4.23
CA TRP A 115 -13.48 -5.58 -4.73
C TRP A 115 -12.97 -5.47 -6.18
N LEU A 116 -11.96 -6.26 -6.56
CA LEU A 116 -11.43 -6.30 -7.92
C LEU A 116 -12.33 -7.05 -8.92
N SER A 117 -13.19 -7.97 -8.44
CA SER A 117 -14.07 -8.81 -9.28
C SER A 117 -14.84 -8.04 -10.36
N PRO A 118 -15.61 -6.98 -10.05
CA PRO A 118 -16.39 -6.25 -11.05
C PRO A 118 -15.57 -5.29 -11.93
N ARG A 119 -14.24 -5.20 -11.75
CA ARG A 119 -13.38 -4.19 -12.38
C ARG A 119 -12.47 -4.81 -13.43
N THR A 120 -12.28 -4.11 -14.55
CA THR A 120 -11.33 -4.52 -15.59
C THR A 120 -9.90 -4.45 -15.05
N ARG A 121 -9.15 -5.55 -15.21
CA ARG A 121 -7.77 -5.69 -14.73
C ARG A 121 -6.83 -5.89 -15.90
N THR A 122 -5.72 -5.16 -15.90
CA THR A 122 -4.57 -5.41 -16.76
C THR A 122 -3.45 -6.00 -15.93
N THR A 123 -2.60 -6.83 -16.52
CA THR A 123 -1.40 -7.31 -15.84
C THR A 123 -0.48 -6.13 -15.50
N ARG A 124 0.01 -6.08 -14.26
CA ARG A 124 0.90 -5.02 -13.75
C ARG A 124 2.12 -5.60 -13.05
N LEU A 125 3.21 -4.85 -13.04
CA LEU A 125 4.39 -5.19 -12.25
C LEU A 125 4.12 -4.92 -10.77
N LEU A 126 4.65 -5.79 -9.91
CA LEU A 126 4.58 -5.65 -8.45
C LEU A 126 5.37 -4.43 -7.97
N ALA A 127 6.65 -4.38 -8.30
CA ALA A 127 7.55 -3.26 -8.03
C ALA A 127 8.32 -2.89 -9.31
N GLU A 128 8.59 -1.61 -9.50
CA GLU A 128 9.47 -1.09 -10.56
C GLU A 128 10.76 -0.58 -9.91
N PRO A 129 11.94 -0.75 -10.54
CA PRO A 129 12.20 -1.37 -11.85
C PRO A 129 12.35 -2.89 -11.78
N VAL A 130 11.91 -3.59 -12.84
CA VAL A 130 12.19 -5.02 -13.02
C VAL A 130 13.53 -5.17 -13.72
N PRO A 131 14.51 -5.88 -13.15
CA PRO A 131 15.72 -6.22 -13.87
C PRO A 131 15.37 -7.12 -15.06
N GLU A 132 15.68 -6.70 -16.28
CA GLU A 132 15.42 -7.48 -17.52
C GLU A 132 16.01 -8.90 -17.49
N THR A 133 16.99 -9.12 -16.60
CA THR A 133 17.71 -10.38 -16.43
C THR A 133 16.98 -11.44 -15.60
N MET A 134 15.89 -11.09 -14.89
CA MET A 134 15.20 -12.05 -14.01
C MET A 134 13.98 -12.70 -14.67
N ALA A 135 13.78 -13.99 -14.38
CA ALA A 135 12.59 -14.71 -14.81
C ALA A 135 11.33 -14.08 -14.18
N ASN A 136 10.45 -13.57 -15.02
CA ASN A 136 9.19 -12.98 -14.62
C ASN A 136 8.15 -14.08 -14.38
N MET A 137 7.64 -14.13 -13.15
CA MET A 137 6.51 -14.96 -12.76
C MET A 137 5.24 -14.13 -12.79
N THR A 138 4.09 -14.76 -13.06
CA THR A 138 2.79 -14.07 -13.03
C THR A 138 1.88 -14.80 -12.06
N LYS A 139 1.16 -14.05 -11.22
CA LYS A 139 0.11 -14.55 -10.34
C LYS A 139 -1.26 -14.13 -10.89
N PRO A 140 -1.95 -14.98 -11.66
CA PRO A 140 -3.16 -14.60 -12.40
C PRO A 140 -4.28 -14.06 -11.52
N ARG A 141 -4.40 -14.57 -10.27
CA ARG A 141 -5.36 -14.10 -9.26
C ARG A 141 -5.37 -12.58 -9.12
N TRP A 142 -4.18 -11.98 -9.12
CA TRP A 142 -3.98 -10.54 -8.94
C TRP A 142 -3.71 -9.81 -10.26
N GLY A 143 -3.40 -10.53 -11.34
CA GLY A 143 -2.85 -9.92 -12.55
C GLY A 143 -1.54 -9.20 -12.25
N ILE A 144 -0.68 -9.80 -11.43
CA ILE A 144 0.61 -9.24 -11.03
C ILE A 144 1.74 -10.09 -11.59
N THR A 145 2.70 -9.43 -12.23
CA THR A 145 3.99 -9.99 -12.62
C THR A 145 5.04 -9.55 -11.61
N TYR A 146 5.88 -10.50 -11.19
CA TYR A 146 6.87 -10.33 -10.13
C TYR A 146 8.10 -11.20 -10.43
N CYS A 147 9.20 -10.93 -9.74
CA CYS A 147 10.41 -11.75 -9.79
C CYS A 147 10.72 -12.35 -8.41
N MET A 148 11.66 -13.30 -8.36
CA MET A 148 12.03 -13.95 -7.10
C MET A 148 12.54 -12.97 -6.04
N ARG A 149 13.23 -11.90 -6.46
CA ARG A 149 13.69 -10.83 -5.57
C ARG A 149 12.52 -10.20 -4.81
N ASP A 150 11.39 -9.93 -5.48
CA ASP A 150 10.23 -9.31 -4.84
C ASP A 150 9.68 -10.19 -3.70
N ILE A 151 9.67 -11.51 -3.90
CA ILE A 151 9.26 -12.46 -2.86
C ILE A 151 10.22 -12.42 -1.68
N ASN A 152 11.53 -12.41 -1.93
CA ASN A 152 12.51 -12.32 -0.86
C ASN A 152 12.36 -11.01 -0.07
N GLU A 153 12.19 -9.87 -0.74
CA GLU A 153 11.94 -8.58 -0.06
C GLU A 153 10.68 -8.63 0.81
N ILE A 154 9.61 -9.31 0.36
CA ILE A 154 8.42 -9.53 1.19
C ILE A 154 8.73 -10.41 2.40
N GLN A 155 9.43 -11.54 2.23
CA GLN A 155 9.66 -12.52 3.30
C GLN A 155 10.70 -12.07 4.33
N GLU A 156 11.74 -11.35 3.90
CA GLU A 156 12.88 -10.91 4.73
C GLU A 156 12.59 -9.64 5.53
N ALA A 157 11.49 -8.95 5.26
CA ALA A 157 11.08 -7.76 5.99
C ALA A 157 10.78 -8.06 7.48
N GLN A 158 11.79 -8.15 8.34
CA GLN A 158 11.62 -8.34 9.79
C GLN A 158 10.98 -7.12 10.46
#